data_AF-A0A356ISV3-F1
#
_entry.id   AF-A0A356ISV3-F1
#
_cell.length_a   1.000
_cell.length_b   1.000
_cell.length_c   1.000
_cell.angle_alpha   90.00
_cell.angle_beta   90.00
_cell.angle_gamma   90.00
#
_symmetry.space_group_name_H-M   'P 1'
#
loop_
_entity.id
_entity.type
_entity.pdbx_description
1 polymer ?
#
loop_
_entity_poly.entity_id
_entity_poly.type
_entity_poly.pdbx_seq_one_letter_code
_entity_poly.pdbx_strand_id
1 'polypeptide(L)'
;GIIGAILVTRWSWHLLKDTSKVLLDEQHQDLEKTVIQAVENNDAKVGDLHVWSIGPNIHAAIVSVVSHQPESPSVYKDRIQAQCRSLVHVTVELHQCTEHHAFAPETC
;
A
#
# COMPACT_ATOMS: atom_id res chain seq x y z
N GLY A 1 3.45 18.08 41.06
CA GLY A 1 4.66 17.57 41.75
C GLY A 1 5.59 16.89 40.76
N ILE A 2 6.90 16.87 41.04
CA ILE A 2 7.96 16.40 40.12
C ILE A 2 7.70 14.97 39.59
N ILE A 3 7.25 14.05 40.44
CA ILE A 3 6.88 12.68 40.04
C ILE A 3 5.79 12.68 38.95
N GLY A 4 4.76 13.52 39.11
CA GLY A 4 3.69 13.65 38.13
C GLY A 4 4.19 14.19 36.80
N ALA A 5 5.13 15.15 36.83
CA ALA A 5 5.75 15.67 35.60
C ALA A 5 6.53 14.58 34.86
N ILE A 6 7.30 13.75 35.56
CA ILE A 6 8.04 12.63 34.95
C ILE A 6 7.09 11.62 34.31
N LEU A 7 5.99 11.28 34.98
CA LEU A 7 5.00 10.34 34.45
C LEU A 7 4.38 10.86 33.15
N VAL A 8 3.91 12.11 33.14
CA VAL A 8 3.30 12.73 31.97
C VAL A 8 4.31 12.81 30.82
N THR A 9 5.53 13.29 31.07
CA THR A 9 6.57 13.37 30.03
C THR A 9 6.86 12.00 29.40
N ARG A 10 6.89 10.92 30.20
CA ARG A 10 7.12 9.57 29.68
C ARG A 10 6.01 9.09 28.74
N TRP A 11 4.75 9.38 29.08
CA TRP A 11 3.60 9.04 28.24
C TRP A 11 3.56 9.89 26.97
N SER A 12 3.77 11.21 27.10
CA SER A 12 3.83 12.13 25.97
C SER A 12 4.95 11.75 25.00
N TRP A 13 6.11 11.31 25.50
CA TRP A 13 7.22 10.86 24.65
C TRP A 13 6.87 9.60 23.85
N HIS A 14 6.17 8.65 24.47
CA HIS A 14 5.73 7.43 23.79
C HIS A 14 4.71 7.74 22.68
N LEU A 15 3.69 8.53 23.00
CA LEU A 15 2.68 8.98 22.04
C LEU A 15 3.28 9.76 20.88
N LEU A 16 4.25 10.65 21.17
CA LEU A 16 4.94 11.42 20.15
C LEU A 16 5.75 10.49 19.25
N LYS A 17 6.47 9.52 19.81
CA LYS A 17 7.22 8.53 19.03
C LYS A 17 6.32 7.69 18.12
N ASP A 18 5.19 7.23 18.63
CA ASP A 18 4.24 6.43 17.85
C ASP A 18 3.61 7.25 16.71
N THR A 19 3.27 8.51 17.00
CA THR A 19 2.74 9.44 15.99
C THR A 19 3.80 9.81 14.95
N SER A 20 5.05 9.98 15.35
CA SER A 20 6.16 10.27 14.45
C SER A 20 6.40 9.15 13.44
N LYS A 21 6.19 7.88 13.80
CA LYS A 21 6.33 6.77 12.84
C LYS A 21 5.28 6.80 11.73
N VAL A 22 4.06 7.22 12.05
CA VAL A 22 2.99 7.37 11.06
C VAL A 22 3.25 8.59 10.16
N LEU A 23 3.68 9.71 10.73
CA LEU A 23 3.93 10.95 9.98
C LEU A 23 5.22 10.94 9.15
N LEU A 24 6.22 10.16 9.55
CA LEU A 24 7.49 10.07 8.83
C LEU A 24 7.40 9.13 7.61
N ASP A 25 6.21 8.60 7.31
CA ASP A 25 5.94 7.70 6.19
C ASP A 25 7.03 6.62 6.05
N GLU A 26 7.14 5.78 7.07
CA GLU A 26 8.04 4.62 7.05
C GLU A 26 7.71 3.80 5.79
N GLN A 27 8.61 3.76 4.79
CA GLN A 27 8.34 3.06 3.54
C GLN A 27 8.12 1.57 3.82
N HIS A 28 6.91 1.08 3.53
CA HIS A 28 6.52 -0.30 3.79
C HIS A 28 6.89 -1.20 2.59
N GLN A 29 8.18 -1.26 2.25
CA GLN A 29 8.67 -1.99 1.07
C GLN A 29 8.26 -3.47 1.04
N ASP A 30 8.08 -4.10 2.22
CA ASP A 30 7.61 -5.49 2.31
C ASP A 30 6.12 -5.62 1.95
N LEU A 31 5.29 -4.63 2.33
CA LEU A 31 3.88 -4.60 1.91
C LEU A 31 3.77 -4.31 0.41
N GLU A 32 4.58 -3.39 -0.11
CA GLU A 32 4.61 -3.09 -1.54
C GLU A 32 4.92 -4.34 -2.37
N LYS A 33 5.99 -5.06 -2.02
CA LYS A 33 6.34 -6.33 -2.70
C LYS A 33 5.23 -7.36 -2.62
N THR A 34 4.58 -7.47 -1.48
CA THR A 34 3.48 -8.43 -1.30
C THR A 34 2.28 -8.06 -2.19
N VAL A 35 1.93 -6.78 -2.28
CA VAL A 35 0.86 -6.30 -3.17
C VAL A 35 1.21 -6.57 -4.64
N ILE A 36 2.46 -6.29 -5.05
CA ILE A 36 2.94 -6.60 -6.41
C ILE A 36 2.79 -8.10 -6.69
N GLN A 37 3.23 -8.97 -5.79
CA GLN A 37 3.10 -10.42 -5.94
C GLN A 37 1.65 -10.92 -5.96
N ALA A 38 0.73 -10.23 -5.27
CA ALA A 38 -0.68 -10.58 -5.25
C ALA A 38 -1.41 -10.19 -6.54
N VAL A 39 -0.94 -9.14 -7.23
CA VAL A 39 -1.59 -8.54 -8.39
C VAL A 39 -0.97 -8.99 -9.70
N GLU A 40 0.36 -9.04 -9.79
CA GLU A 40 1.06 -9.34 -11.03
C GLU A 40 0.89 -10.79 -11.46
N ASN A 41 0.58 -10.97 -12.74
CA ASN A 41 0.55 -12.28 -13.39
C ASN A 41 0.96 -12.12 -14.87
N ASN A 42 0.64 -13.10 -15.71
CA ASN A 42 0.99 -13.07 -17.14
C ASN A 42 0.24 -11.99 -17.94
N ASP A 43 -0.92 -11.52 -17.48
CA ASP A 43 -1.74 -10.53 -18.18
C ASP A 43 -1.89 -9.21 -17.39
N ALA A 44 -1.62 -9.20 -16.09
CA ALA A 44 -1.76 -8.03 -15.23
C ALA A 44 -0.40 -7.58 -14.68
N LYS A 45 -0.12 -6.28 -14.80
CA LYS A 45 1.06 -5.60 -14.27
C LYS A 45 0.67 -4.45 -13.36
N VAL A 46 1.48 -4.16 -12.36
CA VAL A 46 1.29 -2.98 -11.50
C VAL A 46 1.90 -1.77 -12.21
N GLY A 47 1.06 -0.78 -12.54
CA GLY A 47 1.50 0.47 -13.16
C GLY A 47 2.00 1.48 -12.13
N ASP A 48 1.27 1.63 -11.04
CA ASP A 48 1.62 2.49 -9.90
C ASP A 48 1.14 1.85 -8.61
N LEU A 49 1.93 1.97 -7.54
CA LEU A 49 1.59 1.45 -6.22
C LEU A 49 2.10 2.41 -5.17
N HIS A 50 1.18 2.87 -4.32
CA HIS A 50 1.50 3.70 -3.19
C HIS A 50 0.86 3.12 -1.92
N VAL A 51 1.67 2.86 -0.90
CA VAL A 51 1.26 2.32 0.39
C VAL A 51 1.67 3.29 1.48
N TRP A 52 0.72 3.69 2.33
CA TRP A 52 0.98 4.63 3.43
C TRP A 52 0.38 4.14 4.75
N SER A 53 0.98 4.58 5.86
CA SER A 53 0.46 4.32 7.20
C SER A 53 -0.68 5.29 7.52
N ILE A 54 -1.79 4.77 8.05
CA ILE A 54 -2.89 5.59 8.59
C ILE A 54 -3.08 5.38 10.10
N GLY A 55 -2.24 4.56 10.72
CA GLY A 55 -2.24 4.29 12.15
C GLY A 55 -1.27 3.17 12.52
N PRO A 56 -1.11 2.88 13.83
CA PRO A 56 -0.23 1.81 14.29
C PRO A 56 -0.65 0.45 13.71
N ASN A 57 0.19 -0.13 12.86
CA ASN A 57 -0.08 -1.39 12.12
C ASN A 57 -1.32 -1.33 11.20
N ILE A 58 -1.75 -0.15 10.78
CA ILE A 58 -2.88 0.05 9.87
C ILE A 58 -2.39 0.81 8.63
N HIS A 59 -2.64 0.22 7.47
CA HIS A 59 -2.13 0.71 6.19
C HIS A 59 -3.26 0.90 5.19
N ALA A 60 -3.05 1.84 4.29
CA ALA A 60 -3.85 2.04 3.11
C ALA A 60 -2.97 1.91 1.86
N ALA A 61 -3.57 1.47 0.76
CA ALA A 61 -2.90 1.38 -0.53
C ALA A 61 -3.80 1.86 -1.66
N ILE A 62 -3.19 2.47 -2.66
CA ILE A 62 -3.76 2.65 -3.98
C ILE A 62 -2.87 1.95 -4.98
N VAL A 63 -3.47 1.17 -5.86
CA VAL A 63 -2.77 0.39 -6.87
C VAL A 63 -3.45 0.56 -8.23
N SER A 64 -2.66 0.90 -9.23
CA SER A 64 -3.07 0.90 -10.64
C SER A 64 -2.62 -0.40 -11.29
N VAL A 65 -3.54 -1.12 -11.90
CA VAL A 65 -3.29 -2.40 -12.58
C VAL A 65 -3.56 -2.23 -14.06
N VAL A 66 -2.57 -2.60 -14.88
CA VAL A 66 -2.63 -2.56 -16.33
C VAL A 66 -2.76 -4.00 -16.84
N SER A 67 -3.78 -4.30 -17.64
CA SER A 67 -4.03 -5.64 -18.18
C SER A 67 -4.76 -5.61 -19.52
N HIS A 68 -4.55 -6.61 -20.40
CA HIS A 68 -5.32 -6.68 -21.67
C HIS A 68 -6.78 -7.04 -21.42
N GLN A 69 -7.05 -7.88 -20.43
CA GLN A 69 -8.39 -8.28 -20.00
C GLN A 69 -8.53 -8.13 -18.48
N PRO A 70 -8.70 -6.89 -17.97
CA PRO A 70 -8.72 -6.65 -16.54
C PRO A 70 -9.89 -7.38 -15.88
N GLU A 71 -9.60 -8.10 -14.80
CA GLU A 71 -10.62 -8.71 -13.95
C GLU A 71 -11.39 -7.63 -13.17
N SER A 72 -12.49 -7.99 -12.50
CA SER A 72 -13.20 -7.03 -11.66
C SER A 72 -12.30 -6.49 -10.52
N PRO A 73 -12.45 -5.21 -10.11
CA PRO A 73 -11.65 -4.63 -9.01
C PRO A 73 -11.73 -5.43 -7.70
N SER A 74 -12.86 -6.07 -7.43
CA SER A 74 -13.05 -6.92 -6.23
C SER A 74 -12.11 -8.12 -6.20
N VAL A 75 -11.78 -8.72 -7.35
CA VAL A 75 -10.87 -9.87 -7.40
C VAL A 75 -9.47 -9.47 -6.97
N TYR A 76 -8.95 -8.35 -7.49
CA TYR A 76 -7.64 -7.84 -7.08
C TYR A 76 -7.64 -7.44 -5.60
N LYS A 77 -8.72 -6.79 -5.13
CA LYS A 77 -8.87 -6.45 -3.72
C LYS A 77 -8.84 -7.68 -2.83
N ASP A 78 -9.57 -8.75 -3.17
CA ASP A 78 -9.62 -9.99 -2.39
C ASP A 78 -8.25 -10.69 -2.37
N ARG A 79 -7.52 -10.71 -3.50
CA ARG A 79 -6.14 -11.25 -3.57
C ARG A 79 -5.19 -10.49 -2.65
N ILE A 80 -5.25 -9.16 -2.66
CA ILE A 80 -4.43 -8.31 -1.79
C ILE A 80 -4.80 -8.55 -0.32
N GLN A 81 -6.09 -8.58 0.02
CA GLN A 81 -6.55 -8.77 1.40
C GLN A 81 -6.22 -10.17 1.95
N ALA A 82 -6.14 -11.19 1.10
CA ALA A 82 -5.73 -12.53 1.51
C ALA A 82 -4.27 -12.59 2.00
N GLN A 83 -3.39 -11.76 1.43
CA GLN A 83 -1.97 -11.73 1.76
C GLN A 83 -1.60 -10.63 2.77
N CYS A 84 -2.31 -9.49 2.74
CA CYS A 84 -2.01 -8.30 3.54
C CYS A 84 -3.20 -7.88 4.40
N ARG A 85 -3.32 -8.44 5.62
CA ARG A 85 -4.42 -8.07 6.55
C ARG A 85 -4.30 -6.68 7.17
N SER A 86 -3.11 -6.09 7.18
CA SER A 86 -2.91 -4.73 7.69
C SER A 86 -3.41 -3.64 6.72
N LEU A 87 -3.63 -4.00 5.44
CA LEU A 87 -4.24 -3.13 4.44
C LEU A 87 -5.76 -3.10 4.62
N VAL A 88 -6.24 -2.14 5.40
CA VAL A 88 -7.68 -1.99 5.69
C VAL A 88 -8.41 -1.18 4.62
N HIS A 89 -7.67 -0.35 3.87
CA HIS A 89 -8.21 0.46 2.79
C HIS A 89 -7.39 0.23 1.52
N VAL A 90 -8.01 -0.34 0.49
CA VAL A 90 -7.36 -0.60 -0.80
C VAL A 90 -8.26 -0.08 -1.91
N THR A 91 -7.71 0.80 -2.73
CA THR A 91 -8.32 1.29 -3.97
C THR A 91 -7.56 0.66 -5.14
N VAL A 92 -8.29 0.02 -6.04
CA VAL A 92 -7.75 -0.61 -7.23
C VAL A 92 -8.28 0.15 -8.45
N GLU A 93 -7.37 0.76 -9.19
CA GLU A 93 -7.66 1.37 -10.49
C GLU A 93 -7.25 0.40 -11.59
N LEU A 94 -8.12 0.20 -12.57
CA LEU A 94 -7.90 -0.74 -13.66
C LEU A 94 -7.74 0.00 -14.97
N HIS A 95 -6.66 -0.30 -15.67
CA HIS A 95 -6.34 0.22 -16.99
C HIS A 95 -6.28 -0.94 -17.97
N GLN A 96 -7.07 -0.85 -19.04
CA GLN A 96 -6.96 -1.81 -20.11
C GLN A 96 -5.79 -1.45 -21.02
N CYS A 97 -4.90 -2.41 -21.32
CA CYS A 97 -3.93 -2.28 -22.39
C CYS A 97 -4.70 -2.03 -23.69
N THR A 98 -4.72 -0.78 -24.12
CA THR A 98 -5.23 -0.41 -25.44
C THR A 98 -4.02 -0.42 -26.35
N GLU A 99 -4.00 -1.32 -27.33
CA GLU A 99 -2.99 -1.42 -28.39
C GLU A 99 -2.90 -0.10 -29.19
N HIS A 100 -2.31 0.93 -28.59
CA HIS A 100 -2.05 2.23 -29.21
C HIS A 100 -0.90 2.99 -28.52
N HIS A 101 0.19 2.30 -28.20
CA HIS A 101 1.47 2.96 -28.01
C HIS A 101 2.56 2.19 -28.75
N ALA A 102 2.72 2.54 -30.03
CA ALA A 102 3.98 2.34 -30.72
C ALA A 102 5.04 3.25 -30.05
N PHE A 103 5.67 2.77 -28.97
CA PHE A 103 6.99 3.27 -28.56
C PHE A 103 7.76 2.23 -27.69
N ALA A 104 8.84 1.73 -28.29
CA ALA A 104 10.00 1.01 -27.73
C ALA A 104 9.82 -0.46 -27.26
N PRO A 105 10.66 -1.40 -27.75
CA PRO A 105 10.60 -2.82 -27.46
C PRO A 105 11.49 -3.19 -26.27
N GLU A 106 10.96 -3.05 -25.06
CA GLU A 106 11.43 -3.84 -23.92
C GLU A 106 10.43 -3.66 -22.79
N THR A 107 9.97 -4.78 -22.23
CA THR A 107 8.96 -4.89 -21.18
C THR A 107 7.50 -4.72 -21.62
N CYS A 108 6.93 -5.81 -22.13
CA CYS A 108 5.56 -6.26 -21.84
C CYS A 108 5.67 -7.73 -21.42
#